data_AF-A0AAE1AER7-F1
#
_entry.id   AF-A0AAE1AER7-F1
#
_cell.length_a   1.000
_cell.length_b   1.000
_cell.length_c   1.000
_cell.angle_alpha   90.00
_cell.angle_beta   90.00
_cell.angle_gamma   90.00
#
_symmetry.space_group_name_H-M   'P 1'
#
loop_
_entity.id
_entity.type
_entity.pdbx_description
1 polymer ?
#
loop_
_entity_poly.entity_id
_entity_poly.type
_entity_poly.pdbx_seq_one_letter_code
_entity_poly.pdbx_strand_id
1 'polypeptide(L)'
;MRGEGAHIVQNGGPAPLVNSLCETDGYALKKEDVHASLDKTNGRHHHLAQMPGQARPQPETENGHMDLNRAVGDLELEDDLEEKSDVSSGSSGSNDIFTSLPQIVSVRINQDRAIKACRQLQRVRSVPMKLGLNEYRVLHGPIHVDHRKRKLIIHLDIRNTILVADSITNVSVEEALNSFLTSVTWGSEENGEWIWHSNIPSLKSPQPGLRTYYKHLEAKLVKSSEDRVKLRLQTGDFALSSMGKIFQKDFYVHLARLVWQFDTCTTRDKVLTMSGRDGTAYHYILPGVYKLLHHLTNSRRDFAVVIRTYGRDGPNVLSSLNYGLHGHHPAFPSPLRIKVHKTPGIIKRTGSSSFELQTYKYRDGAGSGTCQEINQLLSHERDMYRLMNASQGISGYVDDFYHWQGHDYYHTAGKPLWLDPSDKRHHHIFFDDNFRADDEDSIVDVRVFNKENGHEARSLGLAEVARLENACVVQADLLESIADEDYFVKMVRECEQKYAHLVWSGQL
;
A
#
# COMPACT_ATOMS: atom_id res chain seq x y z
N MET A 1 47.80 -12.94 -48.33
CA MET A 1 48.17 -12.45 -49.68
C MET A 1 46.88 -12.23 -50.47
N ARG A 2 46.72 -11.01 -51.01
CA ARG A 2 46.07 -10.57 -52.28
C ARG A 2 44.89 -11.39 -52.85
N GLY A 3 43.81 -10.85 -53.39
CA GLY A 3 43.44 -9.49 -53.84
C GLY A 3 41.92 -9.46 -54.12
N GLU A 4 41.26 -8.31 -54.02
CA GLU A 4 40.84 -7.44 -55.14
C GLU A 4 39.66 -7.96 -56.00
N GLY A 5 38.48 -7.37 -55.76
CA GLY A 5 37.70 -6.57 -56.73
C GLY A 5 37.08 -7.21 -57.97
N ALA A 6 35.75 -7.09 -58.10
CA ALA A 6 35.09 -6.84 -59.40
C ALA A 6 33.70 -6.19 -59.21
N HIS A 7 33.55 -4.99 -59.78
CA HIS A 7 32.29 -4.30 -60.08
C HIS A 7 31.73 -4.81 -61.42
N ILE A 8 30.40 -4.94 -61.56
CA ILE A 8 29.68 -4.88 -62.84
C ILE A 8 28.47 -3.94 -62.68
N VAL A 9 28.23 -3.15 -63.73
CA VAL A 9 27.36 -1.98 -63.82
C VAL A 9 26.31 -2.18 -64.93
N GLN A 10 25.07 -1.76 -64.65
CA GLN A 10 23.95 -1.23 -65.49
C GLN A 10 23.28 -2.04 -66.62
N ASN A 11 21.93 -2.03 -66.59
CA ASN A 11 20.97 -1.40 -67.53
C ASN A 11 19.54 -1.91 -67.19
N GLY A 12 18.42 -1.18 -67.23
CA GLY A 12 18.04 0.17 -67.64
C GLY A 12 16.53 0.38 -67.33
N GLY A 13 16.07 1.64 -67.26
CA GLY A 13 14.64 2.01 -67.14
C GLY A 13 13.83 1.78 -68.43
N PRO A 14 12.60 2.32 -68.62
CA PRO A 14 12.11 3.62 -68.13
C PRO A 14 10.63 3.69 -67.63
N ALA A 15 10.26 4.85 -67.06
CA ALA A 15 8.89 5.35 -66.82
C ALA A 15 8.22 5.87 -68.12
N PRO A 16 6.91 6.23 -68.14
CA PRO A 16 6.41 7.57 -67.73
C PRO A 16 5.00 7.57 -67.04
N LEU A 17 4.63 8.45 -66.09
CA LEU A 17 4.06 9.83 -66.18
C LEU A 17 2.90 9.98 -67.21
N VAL A 18 1.70 10.51 -66.90
CA VAL A 18 1.34 11.96 -66.74
C VAL A 18 -0.20 12.15 -66.46
N ASN A 19 -0.56 13.09 -65.54
CA ASN A 19 -1.73 14.02 -65.37
C ASN A 19 -3.22 13.51 -65.51
N SER A 20 -4.29 14.15 -65.00
CA SER A 20 -4.63 15.55 -64.67
C SER A 20 -5.95 15.71 -63.86
N LEU A 21 -6.13 16.89 -63.20
CA LEU A 21 -7.32 17.79 -63.09
C LEU A 21 -8.69 17.24 -62.57
N CYS A 22 -9.25 17.73 -61.45
CA CYS A 22 -10.08 18.95 -61.20
C CYS A 22 -11.61 18.80 -61.41
N GLU A 23 -12.38 19.61 -60.66
CA GLU A 23 -13.85 19.89 -60.71
C GLU A 23 -14.77 19.00 -59.83
N THR A 24 -15.28 19.47 -58.68
CA THR A 24 -16.38 20.43 -58.33
C THR A 24 -17.78 19.83 -58.35
N ASP A 25 -18.46 19.86 -57.19
CA ASP A 25 -19.89 20.09 -56.93
C ASP A 25 -20.07 20.08 -55.39
N GLY A 26 -20.65 21.03 -54.65
CA GLY A 26 -21.47 22.19 -55.01
C GLY A 26 -22.95 21.94 -54.80
N TYR A 27 -23.47 21.93 -53.56
CA TYR A 27 -24.86 22.36 -53.28
C TYR A 27 -25.03 22.91 -51.87
N ALA A 28 -25.78 24.01 -51.80
CA ALA A 28 -25.90 24.94 -50.70
C ALA A 28 -27.33 24.95 -50.11
N LEU A 29 -27.43 25.53 -48.91
CA LEU A 29 -28.55 26.31 -48.34
C LEU A 29 -29.90 25.62 -48.06
N LYS A 30 -30.34 25.74 -46.79
CA LYS A 30 -31.57 26.47 -46.45
C LYS A 30 -31.47 27.11 -45.05
N LYS A 31 -31.47 28.45 -45.07
CA LYS A 31 -31.92 29.36 -44.01
C LYS A 31 -33.39 29.67 -44.28
N GLU A 32 -34.16 29.88 -43.22
CA GLU A 32 -35.38 30.71 -43.07
C GLU A 32 -35.96 30.36 -41.68
N ASP A 33 -36.51 31.23 -40.82
CA ASP A 33 -36.64 32.68 -40.72
C ASP A 33 -37.35 32.93 -39.34
N VAL A 34 -36.92 33.89 -38.50
CA VAL A 34 -37.53 35.24 -38.26
C VAL A 34 -38.36 35.38 -36.98
N HIS A 35 -37.88 36.20 -36.03
CA HIS A 35 -38.48 37.45 -35.48
C HIS A 35 -37.73 37.87 -34.18
N ALA A 36 -37.01 39.01 -34.14
CA ALA A 36 -37.45 40.36 -33.71
C ALA A 36 -37.95 40.41 -32.25
N SER A 37 -37.52 41.26 -31.30
CA SER A 37 -37.13 42.69 -31.27
C SER A 37 -36.35 42.94 -29.95
N LEU A 38 -35.18 43.59 -29.89
CA LEU A 38 -34.90 45.04 -29.77
C LEU A 38 -35.70 45.81 -28.69
N ASP A 39 -35.01 46.25 -27.63
CA ASP A 39 -34.76 47.66 -27.25
C ASP A 39 -33.63 47.71 -26.17
N LYS A 40 -32.44 48.29 -26.42
CA LYS A 40 -32.00 49.70 -26.25
C LYS A 40 -32.12 50.18 -24.79
N THR A 41 -31.07 50.64 -24.10
CA THR A 41 -30.25 51.81 -24.44
C THR A 41 -28.88 51.87 -23.69
N ASN A 42 -27.87 52.33 -24.44
CA ASN A 42 -26.69 53.20 -24.14
C ASN A 42 -26.44 53.69 -22.69
N GLY A 43 -25.20 53.92 -22.23
CA GLY A 43 -23.90 54.08 -22.90
C GLY A 43 -22.79 54.45 -21.90
N ARG A 44 -21.53 54.19 -22.27
CA ARG A 44 -20.45 55.16 -22.62
C ARG A 44 -19.47 55.59 -21.51
N HIS A 45 -18.19 55.31 -21.80
CA HIS A 45 -16.94 56.05 -21.54
C HIS A 45 -15.94 55.61 -20.44
N HIS A 46 -14.78 55.08 -20.91
CA HIS A 46 -13.37 55.54 -20.75
C HIS A 46 -13.04 56.46 -19.54
N HIS A 47 -11.88 56.44 -18.86
CA HIS A 47 -10.50 55.98 -19.11
C HIS A 47 -9.68 56.08 -17.78
N LEU A 48 -8.57 55.33 -17.68
CA LEU A 48 -7.25 55.57 -16.99
C LEU A 48 -7.09 56.63 -15.87
N ALA A 49 -6.18 56.56 -14.90
CA ALA A 49 -5.20 55.61 -14.35
C ALA A 49 -4.43 56.31 -13.19
N GLN A 50 -3.68 55.52 -12.42
CA GLN A 50 -2.47 55.86 -11.62
C GLN A 50 -2.57 56.25 -10.12
N MET A 51 -1.71 55.53 -9.37
CA MET A 51 -1.23 55.61 -7.97
C MET A 51 -0.46 56.93 -7.67
N PRO A 52 0.21 57.21 -6.50
CA PRO A 52 0.49 56.41 -5.27
C PRO A 52 0.36 57.21 -3.93
N GLY A 53 0.68 56.60 -2.77
CA GLY A 53 1.07 57.37 -1.56
C GLY A 53 0.85 56.69 -0.20
N GLN A 54 1.93 56.54 0.56
CA GLN A 54 2.05 55.96 1.91
C GLN A 54 1.41 56.83 3.02
N ALA A 55 0.93 56.22 4.11
CA ALA A 55 1.27 56.56 5.52
C ALA A 55 0.47 55.72 6.53
N ARG A 56 1.16 55.17 7.54
CA ARG A 56 0.60 54.76 8.85
C ARG A 56 0.60 55.98 9.80
N PRO A 57 -0.35 56.10 10.75
CA PRO A 57 -0.12 55.57 12.10
C PRO A 57 -1.37 54.95 12.78
N GLN A 58 -1.14 54.11 13.80
CA GLN A 58 -2.11 53.59 14.80
C GLN A 58 -2.47 54.68 15.85
N PRO A 59 -3.31 54.45 16.90
CA PRO A 59 -4.19 53.32 17.29
C PRO A 59 -5.64 53.75 17.65
N GLU A 60 -6.42 52.78 18.20
CA GLU A 60 -7.61 52.91 19.08
C GLU A 60 -8.93 52.32 18.55
N THR A 61 -9.21 51.11 19.05
CA THR A 61 -10.47 50.60 19.65
C THR A 61 -11.82 50.99 19.03
N GLU A 62 -12.55 49.99 18.52
CA GLU A 62 -13.80 49.50 19.16
C GLU A 62 -14.41 48.30 18.40
N ASN A 63 -14.69 47.25 19.16
CA ASN A 63 -15.85 46.34 19.10
C ASN A 63 -16.43 45.93 17.73
N GLY A 64 -16.11 44.69 17.35
CA GLY A 64 -16.88 43.89 16.41
C GLY A 64 -16.74 42.42 16.75
N HIS A 65 -17.62 41.92 17.63
CA HIS A 65 -17.86 40.50 17.84
C HIS A 65 -18.16 39.83 16.49
N MET A 66 -17.32 38.89 16.06
CA MET A 66 -17.69 37.88 15.07
C MET A 66 -17.26 36.50 15.57
N ASP A 67 -18.26 35.64 15.65
CA ASP A 67 -18.21 34.22 16.00
C ASP A 67 -17.10 33.47 15.26
N LEU A 68 -16.09 33.04 16.01
CA LEU A 68 -15.15 31.99 15.65
C LEU A 68 -15.63 30.68 16.30
N ASN A 69 -16.69 30.10 15.74
CA ASN A 69 -17.11 28.72 16.00
C ASN A 69 -17.86 28.19 14.78
N ARG A 70 -17.10 27.76 13.76
CA ARG A 70 -17.61 26.82 12.75
C ARG A 70 -16.46 26.23 11.95
N ALA A 71 -16.63 24.95 11.61
CA ALA A 71 -15.77 24.08 10.79
C ALA A 71 -14.66 23.32 11.55
N VAL A 72 -15.10 22.44 12.45
CA VAL A 72 -14.46 21.15 12.77
C VAL A 72 -15.39 20.06 12.25
N GLY A 73 -14.84 19.06 11.57
CA GLY A 73 -15.56 17.88 11.12
C GLY A 73 -14.97 17.36 9.81
N ASP A 74 -14.08 16.38 9.93
CA ASP A 74 -13.74 15.31 8.96
C ASP A 74 -12.29 14.84 9.19
N LEU A 75 -12.11 14.26 10.37
CA LEU A 75 -11.02 13.35 10.68
C LEU A 75 -11.69 12.02 11.05
N GLU A 76 -11.27 10.92 10.46
CA GLU A 76 -11.49 9.60 11.04
C GLU A 76 -10.83 9.58 12.43
N LEU A 77 -11.62 9.93 13.46
CA LEU A 77 -11.31 9.75 14.86
C LEU A 77 -12.02 8.48 15.33
N GLU A 78 -11.22 7.45 15.57
CA GLU A 78 -11.48 6.50 16.65
C GLU A 78 -10.94 7.16 17.93
N ASP A 79 -11.80 7.35 18.94
CA ASP A 79 -11.41 7.79 20.29
C ASP A 79 -12.21 7.00 21.34
N ASP A 80 -11.46 6.28 22.16
CA ASP A 80 -11.46 6.19 23.63
C ASP A 80 -12.75 6.44 24.42
N LEU A 81 -13.16 5.41 25.18
CA LEU A 81 -14.05 5.56 26.35
C LEU A 81 -13.23 5.45 27.64
N GLU A 82 -13.03 6.59 28.32
CA GLU A 82 -12.66 6.65 29.74
C GLU A 82 -13.91 6.43 30.62
N GLU A 83 -13.88 5.39 31.43
CA GLU A 83 -14.93 5.08 32.42
C GLU A 83 -14.62 5.82 33.74
N LYS A 84 -15.44 6.81 34.10
CA LYS A 84 -15.48 7.36 35.47
C LYS A 84 -16.53 6.63 36.28
N SER A 85 -16.04 5.94 37.32
CA SER A 85 -16.82 5.45 38.44
C SER A 85 -17.55 6.60 39.15
N ASP A 86 -18.85 6.46 39.37
CA ASP A 86 -19.46 6.89 40.64
C ASP A 86 -20.77 6.14 40.94
N VAL A 87 -20.91 5.89 42.23
CA VAL A 87 -21.88 5.04 42.93
C VAL A 87 -23.18 5.80 43.18
N SER A 88 -24.36 5.22 42.87
CA SER A 88 -25.50 5.10 43.82
C SER A 88 -26.78 4.52 43.20
N SER A 89 -27.22 3.40 43.79
CA SER A 89 -28.60 2.96 44.12
C SER A 89 -29.81 3.38 43.26
N GLY A 90 -30.57 2.38 42.77
CA GLY A 90 -31.99 2.54 42.45
C GLY A 90 -32.58 1.35 41.68
N SER A 91 -33.47 0.59 42.33
CA SER A 91 -34.10 -0.63 41.84
C SER A 91 -35.13 -0.44 40.71
N SER A 92 -35.28 -1.48 39.88
CA SER A 92 -36.53 -2.19 39.50
C SER A 92 -36.76 -2.37 37.99
N GLY A 93 -37.22 -3.57 37.61
CA GLY A 93 -38.07 -3.75 36.43
C GLY A 93 -37.47 -4.47 35.21
N SER A 94 -37.28 -5.79 35.33
CA SER A 94 -37.50 -6.84 34.31
C SER A 94 -37.92 -6.44 32.88
N ASN A 95 -37.19 -6.95 31.89
CA ASN A 95 -37.74 -7.80 30.81
C ASN A 95 -36.63 -8.56 30.06
N ASP A 96 -36.61 -9.87 30.29
CA ASP A 96 -35.77 -10.87 29.65
C ASP A 96 -36.18 -11.12 28.18
N ILE A 97 -35.32 -10.74 27.23
CA ILE A 97 -35.15 -11.44 25.94
C ILE A 97 -33.67 -11.30 25.53
N PHE A 98 -32.78 -12.10 26.13
CA PHE A 98 -31.44 -12.36 25.59
C PHE A 98 -31.31 -13.86 25.35
N THR A 99 -31.41 -14.26 24.10
CA THR A 99 -31.10 -15.61 23.63
C THR A 99 -29.58 -15.81 23.68
N SER A 100 -29.17 -16.66 24.63
CA SER A 100 -27.94 -17.48 24.70
C SER A 100 -26.71 -17.01 23.91
N LEU A 101 -25.67 -16.58 24.61
CA LEU A 101 -24.27 -16.50 24.14
C LEU A 101 -23.73 -17.90 23.75
N PRO A 102 -23.38 -18.16 22.49
CA PRO A 102 -22.69 -19.38 22.11
C PRO A 102 -21.47 -19.04 21.22
N GLN A 103 -20.48 -18.27 21.71
CA GLN A 103 -19.39 -17.81 20.81
C GLN A 103 -17.96 -17.86 21.38
N ILE A 104 -17.68 -17.52 22.64
CA ILE A 104 -16.28 -17.47 23.13
C ILE A 104 -15.67 -18.87 23.30
N VAL A 105 -16.43 -19.81 23.86
CA VAL A 105 -15.95 -21.17 24.16
C VAL A 105 -15.71 -21.98 22.88
N SER A 106 -16.58 -21.83 21.87
CA SER A 106 -16.48 -22.57 20.61
C SER A 106 -15.31 -22.10 19.76
N VAL A 107 -15.03 -20.79 19.73
CA VAL A 107 -13.85 -20.21 19.07
C VAL A 107 -12.57 -20.77 19.68
N ARG A 108 -12.46 -20.75 21.01
CA ARG A 108 -11.29 -21.25 21.74
C ARG A 108 -11.03 -22.74 21.49
N ILE A 109 -12.07 -23.58 21.54
CA ILE A 109 -11.93 -25.03 21.28
C ILE A 109 -11.43 -25.31 19.85
N ASN A 110 -11.98 -24.61 18.86
CA ASN A 110 -11.58 -24.80 17.46
C ASN A 110 -10.16 -24.29 17.21
N GLN A 111 -9.80 -23.16 17.82
CA GLN A 111 -8.46 -22.61 17.79
C GLN A 111 -7.45 -23.55 18.46
N ASP A 112 -7.74 -24.09 19.64
CA ASP A 112 -6.88 -25.07 20.32
C ASP A 112 -6.66 -26.33 19.46
N ARG A 113 -7.71 -26.81 18.79
CA ARG A 113 -7.62 -27.93 17.85
C ARG A 113 -6.73 -27.59 16.64
N ALA A 114 -6.88 -26.38 16.07
CA ALA A 114 -6.07 -25.90 14.96
C ALA A 114 -4.60 -25.68 15.36
N ILE A 115 -4.34 -25.11 16.54
CA ILE A 115 -3.00 -24.96 17.13
C ILE A 115 -2.37 -26.33 17.32
N LYS A 116 -3.09 -27.31 17.87
CA LYS A 116 -2.59 -28.68 18.04
C LYS A 116 -2.23 -29.33 16.71
N ALA A 117 -3.06 -29.15 15.68
CA ALA A 117 -2.78 -29.64 14.33
C ALA A 117 -1.57 -28.93 13.70
N CYS A 118 -1.45 -27.61 13.85
CA CYS A 118 -0.30 -26.84 13.36
C CYS A 118 1.01 -27.27 14.04
N ARG A 119 1.00 -27.47 15.37
CA ARG A 119 2.15 -27.97 16.12
C ARG A 119 2.59 -29.37 15.67
N GLN A 120 1.63 -30.23 15.33
CA GLN A 120 1.93 -31.56 14.77
C GLN A 120 2.62 -31.44 13.40
N LEU A 121 2.17 -30.52 12.54
CA LEU A 121 2.78 -30.27 11.22
C LEU A 121 4.16 -29.60 11.30
N GLN A 122 4.36 -28.67 12.23
CA GLN A 122 5.64 -27.99 12.44
C GLN A 122 6.73 -28.96 12.96
N ARG A 123 6.37 -29.94 13.81
CA ARG A 123 7.29 -31.01 14.27
C ARG A 123 7.79 -31.93 13.14
N VAL A 124 7.08 -32.01 12.02
CA VAL A 124 7.52 -32.79 10.84
C VAL A 124 8.49 -31.98 9.96
N ARG A 125 8.45 -30.64 10.03
CA ARG A 125 9.30 -29.75 9.22
C ARG A 125 10.66 -29.41 9.88
N SER A 126 10.89 -29.75 11.14
CA SER A 126 12.13 -29.44 11.87
C SER A 126 13.32 -30.38 11.58
N VAL A 127 13.32 -31.11 10.46
CA VAL A 127 14.52 -31.79 9.96
C VAL A 127 15.38 -30.76 9.22
N PRO A 128 16.64 -30.51 9.63
CA PRO A 128 17.49 -29.54 8.94
C PRO A 128 17.76 -30.02 7.51
N MET A 129 17.20 -29.32 6.53
CA MET A 129 17.53 -29.57 5.13
C MET A 129 18.93 -29.00 4.87
N LYS A 130 19.94 -29.87 4.77
CA LYS A 130 21.26 -29.49 4.25
C LYS A 130 21.09 -29.08 2.79
N LEU A 131 21.03 -27.78 2.52
CA LEU A 131 21.14 -27.23 1.17
C LEU A 131 22.55 -27.50 0.64
N GLY A 132 22.67 -28.51 -0.21
CA GLY A 132 23.86 -28.74 -1.01
C GLY A 132 23.99 -27.64 -2.05
N LEU A 133 25.04 -26.82 -1.94
CA LEU A 133 25.47 -25.90 -2.97
C LEU A 133 26.04 -26.72 -4.14
N ASN A 134 25.27 -26.88 -5.22
CA ASN A 134 25.83 -27.29 -6.50
C ASN A 134 26.18 -26.02 -7.29
N GLU A 135 27.49 -25.80 -7.47
CA GLU A 135 28.03 -24.79 -8.37
C GLU A 135 27.66 -25.12 -9.82
N TYR A 136 26.81 -24.28 -10.42
CA TYR A 136 26.62 -24.28 -11.87
C TYR A 136 27.70 -23.38 -12.50
N ARG A 137 28.74 -23.99 -13.06
CA ARG A 137 29.66 -23.32 -13.98
C ARG A 137 28.97 -23.14 -15.33
N VAL A 138 28.51 -21.92 -15.61
CA VAL A 138 28.09 -21.50 -16.96
C VAL A 138 29.30 -20.86 -17.64
N LEU A 139 29.69 -21.43 -18.78
CA LEU A 139 30.75 -20.94 -19.66
C LEU A 139 30.19 -19.84 -20.57
N HIS A 140 30.55 -18.57 -20.36
CA HIS A 140 30.43 -17.55 -21.42
C HIS A 140 31.58 -16.53 -21.36
N GLY A 141 32.04 -16.12 -22.54
CA GLY A 141 33.15 -15.18 -22.77
C GLY A 141 32.88 -13.75 -22.25
N PRO A 142 33.81 -12.81 -22.46
CA PRO A 142 33.85 -11.56 -21.70
C PRO A 142 32.79 -10.59 -22.20
N ILE A 143 31.62 -10.62 -21.56
CA ILE A 143 30.71 -9.48 -21.49
C ILE A 143 30.99 -8.83 -20.14
N HIS A 144 31.34 -7.54 -20.13
CA HIS A 144 31.48 -6.77 -18.90
C HIS A 144 30.08 -6.57 -18.26
N VAL A 145 29.61 -7.60 -17.55
CA VAL A 145 28.44 -7.52 -16.68
C VAL A 145 28.95 -7.04 -15.33
N ASP A 146 28.49 -5.89 -14.85
CA ASP A 146 28.77 -5.48 -13.47
C ASP A 146 28.23 -6.56 -12.53
N HIS A 147 29.13 -7.31 -11.90
CA HIS A 147 28.82 -8.46 -11.04
C HIS A 147 28.22 -8.04 -9.69
N ARG A 148 28.01 -6.75 -9.42
CA ARG A 148 27.37 -6.28 -8.19
C ARG A 148 25.85 -6.36 -8.31
N LYS A 149 25.23 -7.12 -7.39
CA LYS A 149 23.77 -7.09 -7.22
C LYS A 149 23.32 -5.67 -6.85
N ARG A 150 22.31 -5.15 -7.56
CA ARG A 150 21.69 -3.83 -7.35
C ARG A 150 21.22 -3.65 -5.92
N LYS A 151 21.50 -2.57 -5.21
CA LYS A 151 20.91 -2.35 -3.88
C LYS A 151 19.38 -2.47 -3.91
N LEU A 152 18.80 -3.20 -2.96
CA LEU A 152 17.34 -3.35 -2.84
C LEU A 152 16.76 -2.21 -2.00
N ILE A 153 15.73 -1.53 -2.50
CA ILE A 153 14.92 -0.60 -1.72
C ILE A 153 13.53 -1.24 -1.59
N ILE A 154 13.28 -1.86 -0.45
CA ILE A 154 12.04 -2.62 -0.22
C ILE A 154 11.04 -1.72 0.48
N HIS A 155 9.95 -1.39 -0.20
CA HIS A 155 8.82 -0.67 0.37
C HIS A 155 7.82 -1.69 0.89
N LEU A 156 7.39 -1.55 2.14
CA LEU A 156 6.42 -2.44 2.77
C LEU A 156 5.27 -1.61 3.29
N ASP A 157 4.06 -1.86 2.81
CA ASP A 157 2.87 -1.41 3.53
C ASP A 157 2.75 -2.12 4.89
N ILE A 158 1.91 -1.58 5.77
CA ILE A 158 1.68 -2.09 7.11
C ILE A 158 0.57 -3.15 7.14
N ARG A 159 -0.69 -2.73 7.05
CA ARG A 159 -1.85 -3.59 7.35
C ARG A 159 -2.03 -4.60 6.23
N ASN A 160 -2.35 -5.84 6.59
CA ASN A 160 -2.50 -7.00 5.69
C ASN A 160 -1.26 -7.31 4.83
N THR A 161 -0.16 -6.57 4.99
CA THR A 161 1.10 -6.81 4.31
C THR A 161 2.10 -7.41 5.29
N ILE A 162 2.51 -6.68 6.32
CA ILE A 162 3.48 -7.17 7.33
C ILE A 162 2.86 -7.51 8.68
N LEU A 163 1.58 -7.16 8.88
CA LEU A 163 0.80 -7.44 10.08
C LEU A 163 -0.68 -7.59 9.73
N VAL A 164 -1.44 -8.23 10.62
CA VAL A 164 -2.89 -8.49 10.41
C VAL A 164 -3.73 -7.35 10.98
N ALA A 165 -3.50 -7.02 12.25
CA ALA A 165 -4.17 -5.93 12.97
C ALA A 165 -3.11 -4.95 13.47
N ASP A 166 -3.37 -3.66 13.25
CA ASP A 166 -2.52 -2.58 13.72
C ASP A 166 -2.84 -2.25 15.19
N SER A 167 -1.97 -1.48 15.84
CA SER A 167 -2.14 -1.16 17.26
C SER A 167 -2.92 0.13 17.53
N ILE A 168 -3.28 0.87 16.48
CA ILE A 168 -4.05 2.12 16.59
C ILE A 168 -5.54 1.83 16.50
N THR A 169 -5.96 0.92 15.61
CA THR A 169 -7.37 0.58 15.52
C THR A 169 -7.80 -0.33 16.65
N ASN A 170 -9.02 -0.11 17.14
CA ASN A 170 -9.63 -0.98 18.14
C ASN A 170 -10.22 -2.26 17.49
N VAL A 171 -9.43 -2.91 16.64
CA VAL A 171 -9.79 -4.12 15.89
C VAL A 171 -8.90 -5.27 16.36
N SER A 172 -9.52 -6.36 16.78
CA SER A 172 -8.81 -7.57 17.18
C SER A 172 -8.20 -8.29 15.97
N VAL A 173 -7.20 -9.15 16.23
CA VAL A 173 -6.57 -9.99 15.19
C VAL A 173 -7.59 -10.89 14.50
N GLU A 174 -8.56 -11.42 15.26
CA GLU A 174 -9.65 -12.22 14.73
C GLU A 174 -10.53 -11.42 13.75
N GLU A 175 -10.91 -10.19 14.11
CA GLU A 175 -11.73 -9.33 13.26
C GLU A 175 -11.00 -8.92 11.99
N ALA A 176 -9.74 -8.52 12.11
CA ALA A 176 -8.93 -8.12 10.98
C ALA A 176 -8.74 -9.29 10.00
N LEU A 177 -8.44 -10.49 10.49
CA LEU A 177 -8.29 -11.67 9.64
C LEU A 177 -9.61 -12.07 8.96
N ASN A 178 -10.74 -12.01 9.67
CA ASN A 178 -12.05 -12.24 9.06
C ASN A 178 -12.37 -11.20 7.99
N SER A 179 -12.08 -9.92 8.26
CA SER A 179 -12.29 -8.85 7.29
C SER A 179 -11.44 -9.05 6.05
N PHE A 180 -10.16 -9.42 6.19
CA PHE A 180 -9.31 -9.79 5.07
C PHE A 180 -9.89 -10.98 4.28
N LEU A 181 -10.39 -12.03 4.93
CA LEU A 181 -10.99 -13.15 4.20
C LEU A 181 -12.15 -12.72 3.29
N THR A 182 -12.94 -11.71 3.68
CA THR A 182 -14.01 -11.19 2.80
C THR A 182 -13.48 -10.49 1.55
N SER A 183 -12.24 -9.99 1.56
CA SER A 183 -11.62 -9.32 0.40
C SER A 183 -10.98 -10.29 -0.60
N VAL A 184 -10.80 -11.56 -0.23
CA VAL A 184 -10.22 -12.61 -1.08
C VAL A 184 -11.17 -13.77 -1.35
N THR A 185 -12.47 -13.59 -1.08
CA THR A 185 -13.51 -14.58 -1.35
C THR A 185 -14.52 -14.05 -2.36
N TRP A 186 -14.86 -14.88 -3.34
CA TRP A 186 -15.47 -14.42 -4.60
C TRP A 186 -16.85 -15.01 -4.86
N GLY A 187 -17.74 -14.16 -5.36
CA GLY A 187 -19.10 -14.57 -5.70
C GLY A 187 -19.84 -13.55 -6.58
N SER A 188 -21.13 -13.79 -6.76
CA SER A 188 -22.06 -12.93 -7.46
C SER A 188 -23.37 -12.81 -6.68
N GLU A 189 -24.15 -11.79 -7.01
CA GLU A 189 -25.51 -11.65 -6.49
C GLU A 189 -26.49 -12.12 -7.57
N GLU A 190 -27.34 -13.10 -7.23
CA GLU A 190 -28.36 -13.65 -8.10
C GLU A 190 -29.70 -13.58 -7.37
N ASN A 191 -30.69 -12.92 -7.97
CA ASN A 191 -32.03 -12.71 -7.38
C ASN A 191 -32.02 -12.08 -5.97
N GLY A 192 -31.01 -11.25 -5.66
CA GLY A 192 -30.84 -10.60 -4.35
C GLY A 192 -30.16 -11.46 -3.29
N GLU A 193 -29.72 -12.67 -3.65
CA GLU A 193 -28.96 -13.57 -2.78
C GLU A 193 -27.51 -13.69 -3.24
N TRP A 194 -26.60 -13.83 -2.29
CA TRP A 194 -25.18 -14.00 -2.57
C TRP A 194 -24.86 -15.46 -2.87
N ILE A 195 -24.19 -15.73 -3.98
CA ILE A 195 -23.76 -17.06 -4.41
C ILE A 195 -22.23 -17.10 -4.48
N TRP A 196 -21.65 -18.08 -3.80
CA TRP A 196 -20.21 -18.35 -3.84
C TRP A 196 -19.84 -19.08 -5.12
N HIS A 197 -18.78 -18.61 -5.78
CA HIS A 197 -18.21 -19.27 -6.97
C HIS A 197 -16.90 -19.99 -6.68
N SER A 198 -16.34 -19.79 -5.48
CA SER A 198 -15.19 -20.51 -4.96
C SER A 198 -15.35 -20.73 -3.46
N ASN A 199 -14.89 -21.88 -2.97
CA ASN A 199 -14.70 -22.17 -1.56
C ASN A 199 -13.22 -22.09 -1.13
N ILE A 200 -12.36 -21.57 -2.01
CA ILE A 200 -10.93 -21.35 -1.78
C ILE A 200 -10.66 -19.85 -1.91
N PRO A 201 -10.10 -19.19 -0.87
CA PRO A 201 -9.67 -17.80 -0.98
C PRO A 201 -8.60 -17.60 -2.06
N SER A 202 -8.66 -16.49 -2.79
CA SER A 202 -7.68 -16.12 -3.81
C SER A 202 -7.54 -14.60 -3.95
N LEU A 203 -6.32 -14.12 -4.19
CA LEU A 203 -6.07 -12.70 -4.44
C LEU A 203 -6.71 -12.19 -5.74
N LYS A 204 -6.69 -13.02 -6.78
CA LYS A 204 -7.28 -12.72 -8.08
C LYS A 204 -8.64 -13.40 -8.21
N SER A 205 -9.53 -12.78 -8.98
CA SER A 205 -10.83 -13.36 -9.28
C SER A 205 -10.64 -14.69 -10.03
N PRO A 206 -11.33 -15.78 -9.62
CA PRO A 206 -11.22 -17.06 -10.31
C PRO A 206 -11.85 -17.02 -11.72
N GLN A 207 -12.75 -16.08 -11.98
CA GLN A 207 -13.32 -15.84 -13.31
C GLN A 207 -13.74 -14.36 -13.49
N PRO A 208 -13.82 -13.86 -14.73
CA PRO A 208 -14.27 -12.49 -14.98
C PRO A 208 -15.68 -12.22 -14.45
N GLY A 209 -15.93 -10.99 -13.98
CA GLY A 209 -17.26 -10.53 -13.57
C GLY A 209 -17.69 -10.89 -12.15
N LEU A 210 -16.89 -11.62 -11.38
CA LEU A 210 -17.14 -11.81 -9.96
C LEU A 210 -16.71 -10.60 -9.15
N ARG A 211 -17.32 -10.45 -7.97
CA ARG A 211 -16.94 -9.45 -6.97
C ARG A 211 -16.54 -10.16 -5.68
N THR A 212 -15.72 -9.50 -4.87
CA THR A 212 -15.40 -9.99 -3.54
C THR A 212 -16.59 -9.80 -2.61
N TYR A 213 -16.70 -10.63 -1.57
CA TYR A 213 -17.76 -10.44 -0.58
C TYR A 213 -17.62 -9.11 0.16
N TYR A 214 -16.40 -8.63 0.38
CA TYR A 214 -16.14 -7.29 0.91
C TYR A 214 -16.77 -6.21 0.03
N LYS A 215 -16.46 -6.18 -1.28
CA LYS A 215 -17.03 -5.20 -2.21
C LYS A 215 -18.55 -5.40 -2.37
N HIS A 216 -19.07 -6.61 -2.12
CA HIS A 216 -20.51 -6.85 -1.98
C HIS A 216 -21.14 -6.08 -0.82
N LEU A 217 -20.62 -6.31 0.38
CA LEU A 217 -21.11 -5.64 1.57
C LEU A 217 -20.86 -4.13 1.53
N GLU A 218 -19.72 -3.68 1.02
CA GLU A 218 -19.39 -2.26 0.90
C GLU A 218 -20.45 -1.52 0.08
N ALA A 219 -20.77 -1.99 -1.13
CA ALA A 219 -21.79 -1.35 -1.96
C ALA A 219 -23.20 -1.38 -1.37
N LYS A 220 -23.51 -2.38 -0.53
CA LYS A 220 -24.84 -2.56 0.07
C LYS A 220 -25.02 -1.74 1.35
N LEU A 221 -23.97 -1.63 2.15
CA LEU A 221 -24.02 -1.08 3.50
C LEU A 221 -23.49 0.36 3.58
N VAL A 222 -22.50 0.72 2.76
CA VAL A 222 -21.76 1.97 2.88
C VAL A 222 -22.34 3.01 1.92
N LYS A 223 -23.06 4.00 2.46
CA LYS A 223 -23.53 5.17 1.72
C LYS A 223 -22.79 6.44 2.12
N SER A 224 -22.27 6.47 3.33
CA SER A 224 -21.39 7.51 3.85
C SER A 224 -20.26 6.88 4.68
N SER A 225 -19.28 7.69 5.09
CA SER A 225 -18.12 7.22 5.86
C SER A 225 -18.52 6.59 7.21
N GLU A 226 -19.59 7.07 7.85
CA GLU A 226 -20.08 6.55 9.13
C GLU A 226 -20.62 5.11 9.02
N ASP A 227 -21.12 4.73 7.85
CA ASP A 227 -21.63 3.37 7.62
C ASP A 227 -20.52 2.31 7.61
N ARG A 228 -19.25 2.70 7.52
CA ARG A 228 -18.12 1.76 7.57
C ARG A 228 -18.07 0.98 8.88
N VAL A 229 -18.63 1.49 9.97
CA VAL A 229 -18.80 0.73 11.22
C VAL A 229 -19.67 -0.51 11.00
N LYS A 230 -20.76 -0.40 10.23
CA LYS A 230 -21.63 -1.55 9.89
C LYS A 230 -20.88 -2.58 9.06
N LEU A 231 -20.08 -2.13 8.10
CA LEU A 231 -19.24 -3.02 7.30
C LEU A 231 -18.23 -3.79 8.17
N ARG A 232 -17.59 -3.11 9.12
CA ARG A 232 -16.68 -3.76 10.10
C ARG A 232 -17.40 -4.80 10.94
N LEU A 233 -18.58 -4.48 11.47
CA LEU A 233 -19.38 -5.43 12.26
C LEU A 233 -19.76 -6.68 11.45
N GLN A 234 -20.12 -6.53 10.17
CA GLN A 234 -20.47 -7.69 9.34
C GLN A 234 -19.26 -8.52 8.91
N THR A 235 -18.12 -7.87 8.68
CA THR A 235 -16.91 -8.55 8.19
C THR A 235 -16.08 -9.15 9.32
N GLY A 236 -16.14 -8.61 10.54
CA GLY A 236 -15.29 -9.02 11.68
C GLY A 236 -15.56 -10.43 12.23
N ASP A 237 -16.75 -10.99 12.00
CA ASP A 237 -17.12 -12.36 12.41
C ASP A 237 -17.50 -13.25 11.23
N PHE A 238 -17.02 -12.90 10.03
CA PHE A 238 -17.39 -13.56 8.77
C PHE A 238 -17.33 -15.09 8.84
N ALA A 239 -16.20 -15.67 9.25
CA ALA A 239 -16.02 -17.13 9.30
C ALA A 239 -16.88 -17.84 10.35
N LEU A 240 -17.46 -17.09 11.29
CA LEU A 240 -18.37 -17.59 12.32
C LEU A 240 -19.85 -17.44 11.92
N SER A 241 -20.13 -16.60 10.92
CA SER A 241 -21.46 -16.44 10.34
C SER A 241 -21.88 -17.65 9.49
N SER A 242 -23.17 -17.77 9.20
CA SER A 242 -23.69 -18.76 8.24
C SER A 242 -23.08 -18.59 6.85
N MET A 243 -22.86 -17.35 6.42
CA MET A 243 -22.31 -17.01 5.09
C MET A 243 -20.85 -17.42 4.92
N GLY A 244 -20.02 -17.18 5.94
CA GLY A 244 -18.59 -17.46 5.88
C GLY A 244 -18.16 -18.82 6.41
N LYS A 245 -19.11 -19.65 6.89
CA LYS A 245 -18.82 -20.98 7.47
C LYS A 245 -17.99 -21.88 6.55
N ILE A 246 -18.13 -21.73 5.23
CA ILE A 246 -17.35 -22.50 4.25
C ILE A 246 -15.85 -22.19 4.29
N PHE A 247 -15.46 -20.98 4.74
CA PHE A 247 -14.07 -20.51 4.89
C PHE A 247 -13.56 -20.62 6.33
N GLN A 248 -14.34 -21.22 7.23
CA GLN A 248 -13.98 -21.37 8.64
C GLN A 248 -12.65 -22.11 8.85
N LYS A 249 -12.36 -23.09 7.99
CA LYS A 249 -11.09 -23.81 8.03
C LYS A 249 -9.92 -22.87 7.76
N ASP A 250 -10.02 -22.04 6.73
CA ASP A 250 -8.97 -21.08 6.37
C ASP A 250 -8.74 -20.08 7.50
N PHE A 251 -9.81 -19.54 8.09
CA PHE A 251 -9.71 -18.67 9.26
C PHE A 251 -8.90 -19.30 10.41
N TYR A 252 -9.32 -20.46 10.91
CA TYR A 252 -8.65 -21.07 12.07
C TYR A 252 -7.22 -21.54 11.79
N VAL A 253 -6.95 -22.01 10.57
CA VAL A 253 -5.59 -22.44 10.18
C VAL A 253 -4.63 -21.25 10.17
N HIS A 254 -5.05 -20.10 9.66
CA HIS A 254 -4.20 -18.90 9.65
C HIS A 254 -4.11 -18.26 11.04
N LEU A 255 -5.22 -18.17 11.77
CA LEU A 255 -5.23 -17.65 13.14
C LEU A 255 -4.29 -18.44 14.05
N ALA A 256 -4.29 -19.78 13.96
CA ALA A 256 -3.41 -20.64 14.75
C ALA A 256 -1.90 -20.40 14.47
N ARG A 257 -1.55 -19.96 13.26
CA ARG A 257 -0.16 -19.64 12.88
C ARG A 257 0.29 -18.27 13.38
N LEU A 258 -0.66 -17.36 13.59
CA LEU A 258 -0.39 -16.04 14.16
C LEU A 258 -0.12 -16.07 15.66
N VAL A 259 -0.56 -17.13 16.36
CA VAL A 259 -0.45 -17.22 17.83
C VAL A 259 1.01 -17.10 18.25
N TRP A 260 1.26 -16.25 19.25
CA TRP A 260 2.55 -16.15 19.93
C TRP A 260 2.82 -17.43 20.72
N GLN A 261 3.69 -18.29 20.20
CA GLN A 261 3.90 -19.63 20.75
C GLN A 261 4.98 -19.72 21.84
N PHE A 262 5.46 -18.58 22.34
CA PHE A 262 6.57 -18.55 23.30
C PHE A 262 6.02 -18.47 24.72
N ASP A 263 6.60 -19.28 25.61
CA ASP A 263 6.16 -19.47 27.00
C ASP A 263 6.20 -18.18 27.84
N THR A 264 6.88 -17.14 27.35
CA THR A 264 6.97 -15.83 27.97
C THR A 264 6.25 -14.79 27.12
N CYS A 265 5.08 -14.33 27.60
CA CYS A 265 4.60 -12.98 27.29
C CYS A 265 4.87 -12.14 28.53
N THR A 266 6.12 -11.73 28.69
CA THR A 266 6.47 -10.75 29.71
C THR A 266 5.86 -9.39 29.34
N THR A 267 5.81 -8.46 30.28
CA THR A 267 5.43 -7.06 29.97
C THR A 267 6.28 -6.45 28.87
N ARG A 268 7.50 -6.96 28.65
CA ARG A 268 8.41 -6.52 27.59
C ARG A 268 8.05 -7.05 26.21
N ASP A 269 7.45 -8.23 26.13
CA ASP A 269 7.06 -8.86 24.85
C ASP A 269 5.83 -8.20 24.23
N LYS A 270 5.10 -7.38 24.99
CA LYS A 270 3.91 -6.66 24.51
C LYS A 270 4.14 -5.80 23.28
N VAL A 271 5.36 -5.29 23.07
CA VAL A 271 5.71 -4.52 21.86
C VAL A 271 5.83 -5.40 20.61
N LEU A 272 5.91 -6.72 20.77
CA LEU A 272 6.02 -7.71 19.69
C LEU A 272 4.69 -8.45 19.45
N THR A 273 3.66 -8.18 20.25
CA THR A 273 2.41 -8.94 20.24
C THR A 273 1.18 -8.05 20.13
N MET A 274 0.13 -8.58 19.50
CA MET A 274 -1.23 -8.04 19.57
C MET A 274 -2.14 -8.97 20.36
N SER A 275 -3.01 -8.42 21.19
CA SER A 275 -3.99 -9.21 21.94
C SER A 275 -5.23 -9.50 21.10
N GLY A 276 -5.68 -10.75 21.12
CA GLY A 276 -6.98 -11.17 20.64
C GLY A 276 -8.11 -10.82 21.60
N ARG A 277 -9.34 -11.07 21.14
CA ARG A 277 -10.55 -10.85 21.96
C ARG A 277 -10.56 -11.64 23.27
N ASP A 278 -9.92 -12.81 23.30
CA ASP A 278 -9.85 -13.68 24.48
C ASP A 278 -8.55 -13.51 25.29
N GLY A 279 -7.74 -12.49 24.94
CA GLY A 279 -6.44 -12.24 25.54
C GLY A 279 -5.30 -13.11 24.97
N THR A 280 -5.57 -13.97 23.98
CA THR A 280 -4.51 -14.68 23.26
C THR A 280 -3.55 -13.70 22.62
N ALA A 281 -2.25 -13.87 22.85
CA ALA A 281 -1.24 -13.07 22.19
C ALA A 281 -0.98 -13.62 20.79
N TYR A 282 -0.96 -12.74 19.80
CA TYR A 282 -0.56 -13.01 18.42
C TYR A 282 0.69 -12.21 18.07
N HIS A 283 1.45 -12.63 17.06
CA HIS A 283 2.52 -11.82 16.49
C HIS A 283 1.98 -10.47 16.01
N TYR A 284 2.59 -9.37 16.48
CA TYR A 284 2.27 -8.04 15.96
C TYR A 284 2.78 -7.90 14.53
N ILE A 285 4.06 -8.18 14.29
CA ILE A 285 4.67 -8.23 12.95
C ILE A 285 4.89 -9.69 12.57
N LEU A 286 4.54 -10.04 11.33
CA LEU A 286 4.68 -11.41 10.82
C LEU A 286 6.14 -11.89 10.90
N PRO A 287 6.38 -13.13 11.38
CA PRO A 287 7.74 -13.70 11.45
C PRO A 287 8.51 -13.68 10.12
N GLY A 288 7.81 -13.76 8.98
CA GLY A 288 8.43 -13.70 7.65
C GLY A 288 9.18 -12.39 7.38
N VAL A 289 8.84 -11.29 8.04
CA VAL A 289 9.55 -10.00 7.92
C VAL A 289 10.91 -10.08 8.59
N TYR A 290 10.97 -10.62 9.81
CA TYR A 290 12.25 -10.87 10.49
C TYR A 290 13.10 -11.87 9.69
N LYS A 291 12.48 -12.92 9.14
CA LYS A 291 13.15 -13.88 8.26
C LYS A 291 13.79 -13.20 7.05
N LEU A 292 13.07 -12.30 6.38
CA LEU A 292 13.60 -11.50 5.28
C LEU A 292 14.81 -10.68 5.71
N LEU A 293 14.71 -9.91 6.80
CA LEU A 293 15.79 -9.04 7.28
C LEU A 293 17.05 -9.84 7.65
N HIS A 294 16.88 -10.99 8.30
CA HIS A 294 17.96 -11.93 8.57
C HIS A 294 18.56 -12.49 7.28
N HIS A 295 17.73 -12.89 6.32
CA HIS A 295 18.19 -13.42 5.04
C HIS A 295 19.03 -12.40 4.28
N LEU A 296 18.57 -11.16 4.16
CA LEU A 296 19.27 -10.08 3.47
C LEU A 296 20.59 -9.74 4.17
N THR A 297 20.59 -9.66 5.50
CA THR A 297 21.81 -9.40 6.28
C THR A 297 22.84 -10.53 6.16
N ASN A 298 22.41 -11.78 6.32
CA ASN A 298 23.28 -12.95 6.27
C ASN A 298 23.85 -13.19 4.87
N SER A 299 23.08 -12.87 3.83
CA SER A 299 23.54 -12.91 2.43
C SER A 299 24.38 -11.70 2.03
N ARG A 300 24.66 -10.78 2.97
CA ARG A 300 25.42 -9.53 2.74
C ARG A 300 24.83 -8.70 1.60
N ARG A 301 23.51 -8.69 1.50
CA ARG A 301 22.80 -7.86 0.53
C ARG A 301 22.92 -6.39 0.94
N ASP A 302 23.19 -5.51 -0.01
CA ASP A 302 22.96 -4.07 0.18
C ASP A 302 21.46 -3.80 0.04
N PHE A 303 20.82 -3.28 1.09
CA PHE A 303 19.39 -2.99 1.11
C PHE A 303 19.01 -1.86 2.06
N ALA A 304 17.83 -1.29 1.83
CA ALA A 304 17.10 -0.47 2.78
C ALA A 304 15.62 -0.89 2.77
N VAL A 305 14.94 -0.69 3.90
CA VAL A 305 13.50 -0.92 4.04
C VAL A 305 12.79 0.40 4.30
N VAL A 306 11.70 0.62 3.58
CA VAL A 306 10.84 1.80 3.67
C VAL A 306 9.45 1.33 4.06
N ILE A 307 9.08 1.52 5.32
CA ILE A 307 7.71 1.29 5.78
C ILE A 307 6.81 2.41 5.22
N ARG A 308 5.73 2.03 4.55
CA ARG A 308 4.76 2.94 3.94
C ARG A 308 3.42 2.74 4.62
N THR A 309 2.66 3.81 4.83
CA THR A 309 1.33 3.71 5.41
C THR A 309 0.53 4.98 5.15
N TYR A 310 -0.78 4.86 5.04
CA TYR A 310 -1.69 6.00 5.15
C TYR A 310 -2.08 6.32 6.61
N GLY A 311 -1.88 5.35 7.52
CA GLY A 311 -2.32 5.43 8.91
C GLY A 311 -1.28 5.99 9.88
N ARG A 312 -1.59 5.89 11.17
CA ARG A 312 -0.75 6.41 12.27
C ARG A 312 0.09 5.36 12.98
N ASP A 313 0.01 4.09 12.57
CA ASP A 313 0.68 2.96 13.25
C ASP A 313 2.20 2.87 12.98
N GLY A 314 2.71 3.67 12.04
CA GLY A 314 4.13 3.70 11.66
C GLY A 314 5.11 3.75 12.84
N PRO A 315 4.96 4.65 13.85
CA PRO A 315 5.85 4.72 15.01
C PRO A 315 5.86 3.43 15.85
N ASN A 316 4.72 2.75 15.99
CA ASN A 316 4.59 1.53 16.77
C ASN A 316 5.24 0.35 16.04
N VAL A 317 4.99 0.22 14.74
CA VAL A 317 5.67 -0.77 13.87
C VAL A 317 7.19 -0.58 13.89
N LEU A 318 7.68 0.64 13.71
CA LEU A 318 9.12 0.93 13.72
C LEU A 318 9.74 0.66 15.10
N SER A 319 9.02 0.97 16.18
CA SER A 319 9.47 0.67 17.54
C SER A 319 9.52 -0.83 17.82
N SER A 320 8.52 -1.59 17.34
CA SER A 320 8.47 -3.05 17.42
C SER A 320 9.61 -3.70 16.64
N LEU A 321 9.80 -3.32 15.37
CA LEU A 321 10.93 -3.79 14.55
C LEU A 321 12.26 -3.48 15.23
N ASN A 322 12.44 -2.25 15.71
CA ASN A 322 13.65 -1.89 16.43
C ASN A 322 13.86 -2.81 17.63
N TYR A 323 12.85 -3.02 18.46
CA TYR A 323 12.97 -3.90 19.63
C TYR A 323 13.31 -5.34 19.24
N GLY A 324 12.55 -5.95 18.33
CA GLY A 324 12.78 -7.33 17.89
C GLY A 324 14.15 -7.55 17.27
N LEU A 325 14.62 -6.62 16.43
CA LEU A 325 15.92 -6.70 15.75
C LEU A 325 17.13 -6.60 16.70
N HIS A 326 16.94 -6.15 17.94
CA HIS A 326 18.00 -6.19 18.96
C HIS A 326 18.11 -7.57 19.65
N GLY A 327 17.51 -8.62 19.07
CA GLY A 327 17.57 -9.99 19.58
C GLY A 327 16.51 -10.28 20.65
N HIS A 328 15.49 -9.44 20.76
CA HIS A 328 14.41 -9.62 21.73
C HIS A 328 13.25 -10.47 21.19
N HIS A 329 13.17 -10.72 19.88
CA HIS A 329 12.19 -11.66 19.35
C HIS A 329 12.67 -13.11 19.59
N PRO A 330 11.93 -13.98 20.32
CA PRO A 330 12.42 -15.31 20.70
C PRO A 330 12.78 -16.23 19.52
N ALA A 331 12.03 -16.16 18.41
CA ALA A 331 12.36 -16.87 17.17
C ALA A 331 13.60 -16.33 16.42
N PHE A 332 13.99 -15.09 16.70
CA PHE A 332 15.07 -14.37 16.01
C PHE A 332 16.03 -13.74 17.04
N PRO A 333 16.72 -14.56 17.87
CA PRO A 333 17.50 -14.06 18.99
C PRO A 333 18.84 -13.43 18.57
N SER A 334 19.27 -13.62 17.32
CA SER A 334 20.51 -13.04 16.81
C SER A 334 20.27 -11.55 16.48
N PRO A 335 20.91 -10.60 17.17
CA PRO A 335 20.67 -9.19 16.90
C PRO A 335 21.20 -8.79 15.52
N LEU A 336 20.43 -7.96 14.81
CA LEU A 336 20.82 -7.34 13.54
C LEU A 336 21.22 -5.88 13.78
N ARG A 337 22.39 -5.48 13.28
CA ARG A 337 22.88 -4.09 13.36
C ARG A 337 22.27 -3.22 12.27
N ILE A 338 20.94 -3.17 12.22
CA ILE A 338 20.17 -2.38 11.27
C ILE A 338 19.63 -1.15 12.01
N LYS A 339 19.97 0.04 11.54
CA LYS A 339 19.44 1.28 12.13
C LYS A 339 17.95 1.40 11.81
N VAL A 340 17.12 1.70 12.81
CA VAL A 340 15.68 1.95 12.62
C VAL A 340 15.36 3.39 13.02
N HIS A 341 14.83 4.16 12.07
CA HIS A 341 14.33 5.51 12.31
C HIS A 341 12.88 5.43 12.77
N LYS A 342 12.63 5.60 14.08
CA LYS A 342 11.30 5.41 14.70
C LYS A 342 10.29 6.52 14.44
N THR A 343 10.73 7.67 13.91
CA THR A 343 9.85 8.79 13.56
C THR A 343 9.64 8.75 12.05
N PRO A 344 8.42 8.41 11.57
CA PRO A 344 8.11 8.42 10.15
C PRO A 344 8.26 9.82 9.56
N GLY A 345 8.74 9.92 8.32
CA GLY A 345 8.57 11.10 7.49
C GLY A 345 7.15 11.20 6.94
N ILE A 346 6.91 12.19 6.09
CA ILE A 346 5.63 12.41 5.42
C ILE A 346 5.88 12.55 3.92
N ILE A 347 5.01 11.96 3.09
CA ILE A 347 4.94 12.19 1.66
C ILE A 347 3.55 12.77 1.37
N LYS A 348 3.51 14.01 0.89
CA LYS A 348 2.28 14.73 0.52
C LYS A 348 2.25 15.05 -0.96
N ARG A 349 1.04 15.14 -1.51
CA ARG A 349 0.82 15.69 -2.84
C ARG A 349 0.32 17.12 -2.71
N THR A 350 1.04 18.04 -3.33
CA THR A 350 0.66 19.45 -3.40
C THR A 350 0.11 19.73 -4.79
N GLY A 351 -1.11 20.26 -4.88
CA GLY A 351 -1.75 20.50 -6.18
C GLY A 351 -2.00 19.23 -7.00
N SER A 352 -2.00 19.36 -8.33
CA SER A 352 -2.36 18.27 -9.26
C SER A 352 -1.21 17.31 -9.59
N SER A 353 0.05 17.66 -9.31
CA SER A 353 1.20 16.83 -9.74
C SER A 353 2.50 17.04 -8.97
N SER A 354 2.56 17.94 -7.97
CA SER A 354 3.77 18.12 -7.16
C SER A 354 3.75 17.28 -5.89
N PHE A 355 4.95 16.98 -5.39
CA PHE A 355 5.16 16.17 -4.19
C PHE A 355 5.96 16.97 -3.17
N GLU A 356 5.69 16.71 -1.89
CA GLU A 356 6.53 17.16 -0.79
C GLU A 356 6.90 15.95 0.08
N LEU A 357 8.19 15.75 0.29
CA LEU A 357 8.71 14.75 1.21
C LEU A 357 9.39 15.44 2.38
N GLN A 358 8.90 15.14 3.58
CA GLN A 358 9.42 15.66 4.84
C GLN A 358 10.09 14.54 5.62
N THR A 359 11.29 14.80 6.15
CA THR A 359 11.94 13.95 7.15
C THR A 359 12.18 14.75 8.42
N TYR A 360 12.29 14.07 9.56
CA TYR A 360 12.44 14.72 10.86
C TYR A 360 13.77 14.38 11.53
N LYS A 361 14.31 15.31 12.31
CA LYS A 361 15.45 15.07 13.18
C LYS A 361 14.98 14.32 14.42
N TYR A 362 15.77 13.34 14.84
CA TYR A 362 15.60 12.72 16.15
C TYR A 362 16.42 13.49 17.18
N ARG A 363 15.80 13.92 18.28
CA ARG A 363 16.52 14.45 19.43
C ARG A 363 16.46 13.38 20.53
N ASP A 364 17.59 12.71 20.75
CA ASP A 364 17.78 11.80 21.87
C ASP A 364 17.73 12.60 23.17
N GLY A 365 16.65 12.46 23.95
CA GLY A 365 16.59 12.94 25.33
C GLY A 365 15.39 13.83 25.66
N ALA A 366 14.80 13.53 26.81
CA ALA A 366 13.62 14.11 27.45
C ALA A 366 12.27 13.58 26.95
N GLY A 367 11.59 12.86 27.84
CA GLY A 367 10.27 12.29 27.61
C GLY A 367 9.20 13.34 27.34
N SER A 368 8.07 12.87 26.84
CA SER A 368 6.82 13.64 26.75
C SER A 368 6.94 14.92 25.90
N GLY A 369 7.08 14.78 24.59
CA GLY A 369 6.91 15.89 23.65
C GLY A 369 7.79 15.76 22.43
N THR A 370 7.24 15.20 21.36
CA THR A 370 7.87 15.15 20.03
C THR A 370 7.98 16.55 19.44
N CYS A 371 9.03 17.32 19.77
CA CYS A 371 9.45 18.43 18.93
C CYS A 371 10.13 17.85 17.68
N GLN A 372 9.32 17.53 16.66
CA GLN A 372 9.80 17.09 15.37
C GLN A 372 10.30 18.31 14.59
N GLU A 373 11.62 18.54 14.61
CA GLU A 373 12.23 19.53 13.72
C GLU A 373 12.38 18.90 12.33
N ILE A 374 11.89 19.59 11.29
CA ILE A 374 12.08 19.15 9.91
C ILE A 374 13.58 19.09 9.62
N ASN A 375 14.06 17.92 9.21
CA ASN A 375 15.43 17.68 8.80
C ASN A 375 15.63 18.01 7.31
N GLN A 376 14.73 17.53 6.46
CA GLN A 376 14.74 17.78 5.03
C GLN A 376 13.30 17.98 4.56
N LEU A 377 13.10 18.98 3.69
CA LEU A 377 11.89 19.20 2.92
C LEU A 377 12.30 19.14 1.45
N LEU A 378 11.85 18.12 0.74
CA LEU A 378 12.14 17.91 -0.68
C LEU A 378 10.86 18.15 -1.48
N SER A 379 10.96 18.95 -2.55
CA SER A 379 9.84 19.24 -3.46
C SER A 379 10.04 18.70 -4.88
N HIS A 380 11.22 18.19 -5.19
CA HIS A 380 11.54 17.61 -6.49
C HIS A 380 11.58 16.08 -6.41
N GLU A 381 10.81 15.42 -7.27
CA GLU A 381 10.70 13.95 -7.32
C GLU A 381 12.07 13.27 -7.45
N ARG A 382 12.97 13.86 -8.26
CA ARG A 382 14.31 13.31 -8.43
C ARG A 382 15.12 13.28 -7.14
N ASP A 383 14.97 14.29 -6.28
CA ASP A 383 15.67 14.34 -5.00
C ASP A 383 15.05 13.37 -3.99
N MET A 384 13.73 13.16 -4.05
CA MET A 384 13.06 12.11 -3.28
C MET A 384 13.56 10.72 -3.68
N TYR A 385 13.67 10.44 -4.98
CA TYR A 385 14.26 9.20 -5.50
C TYR A 385 15.70 9.00 -5.03
N ARG A 386 16.54 10.05 -5.10
CA ARG A 386 17.94 10.01 -4.61
C ARG A 386 18.01 9.78 -3.11
N LEU A 387 17.12 10.39 -2.32
CA LEU A 387 17.03 10.16 -0.88
C LEU A 387 16.73 8.69 -0.61
N MET A 388 15.70 8.11 -1.24
CA MET A 388 15.33 6.70 -1.06
C MET A 388 16.48 5.75 -1.43
N ASN A 389 17.20 6.03 -2.52
CA ASN A 389 18.38 5.28 -2.92
C ASN A 389 19.53 5.37 -1.91
N ALA A 390 19.72 6.54 -1.31
CA ALA A 390 20.75 6.77 -0.29
C ALA A 390 20.40 6.19 1.08
N SER A 391 19.11 5.94 1.36
CA SER A 391 18.61 5.42 2.65
C SER A 391 19.32 4.16 3.09
N GLN A 392 19.53 4.00 4.39
CA GLN A 392 20.15 2.83 5.00
C GLN A 392 19.30 2.38 6.18
N GLY A 393 19.27 1.08 6.42
CA GLY A 393 18.46 0.51 7.50
C GLY A 393 16.96 0.58 7.21
N ILE A 394 16.17 0.96 8.21
CA ILE A 394 14.70 1.01 8.14
C ILE A 394 14.22 2.43 8.45
N SER A 395 13.39 2.98 7.58
CA SER A 395 12.68 4.24 7.75
C SER A 395 11.20 4.07 7.47
N GLY A 396 10.35 4.94 7.98
CA GLY A 396 8.92 4.96 7.65
C GLY A 396 8.47 6.27 7.03
N TYR A 397 7.39 6.25 6.26
CA TYR A 397 6.72 7.42 5.72
C TYR A 397 5.20 7.26 5.81
N VAL A 398 4.52 8.35 6.18
CA VAL A 398 3.08 8.49 6.07
C VAL A 398 2.74 9.14 4.73
N ASP A 399 2.01 8.43 3.89
CA ASP A 399 1.55 8.86 2.56
C ASP A 399 0.25 9.68 2.65
N ASP A 400 -0.11 10.34 1.55
CA ASP A 400 -1.24 11.27 1.48
C ASP A 400 -2.59 10.58 1.23
N PHE A 401 -3.24 10.14 2.31
CA PHE A 401 -4.53 9.46 2.22
C PHE A 401 -5.62 10.36 1.65
N TYR A 402 -5.68 11.62 2.10
CA TYR A 402 -6.71 12.57 1.69
C TYR A 402 -6.63 12.87 0.20
N HIS A 403 -5.42 12.96 -0.35
CA HIS A 403 -5.26 13.10 -1.79
C HIS A 403 -5.79 11.86 -2.54
N TRP A 404 -5.44 10.65 -2.09
CA TRP A 404 -5.91 9.42 -2.74
C TRP A 404 -7.44 9.28 -2.68
N GLN A 405 -8.03 9.50 -1.51
CA GLN A 405 -9.49 9.50 -1.31
C GLN A 405 -10.19 10.59 -2.13
N GLY A 406 -9.63 11.80 -2.17
CA GLY A 406 -10.20 12.93 -2.94
C GLY A 406 -10.12 12.76 -4.46
N HIS A 407 -9.47 11.71 -4.95
CA HIS A 407 -9.40 11.32 -6.36
C HIS A 407 -9.99 9.91 -6.56
N ASP A 408 -11.01 9.56 -5.78
CA ASP A 408 -11.79 8.32 -5.92
C ASP A 408 -10.92 7.04 -5.88
N TYR A 409 -9.85 7.07 -5.09
CA TYR A 409 -8.88 5.97 -4.94
C TYR A 409 -8.16 5.58 -6.24
N TYR A 410 -8.13 6.48 -7.24
CA TYR A 410 -7.49 6.24 -8.52
C TYR A 410 -5.97 6.02 -8.38
N HIS A 411 -5.42 5.07 -9.14
CA HIS A 411 -4.05 4.62 -8.95
C HIS A 411 -2.98 5.71 -9.09
N THR A 412 -3.17 6.71 -9.95
CA THR A 412 -2.21 7.83 -10.10
C THR A 412 -2.21 8.80 -8.90
N ALA A 413 -3.21 8.71 -8.02
CA ALA A 413 -3.29 9.47 -6.77
C ALA A 413 -2.75 8.67 -5.56
N GLY A 414 -2.42 7.39 -5.76
CA GLY A 414 -1.90 6.50 -4.72
C GLY A 414 -0.49 6.82 -4.23
N LYS A 415 0.09 5.90 -3.46
CA LYS A 415 1.45 6.00 -2.89
C LYS A 415 2.48 6.04 -4.03
N PRO A 416 3.30 7.10 -4.13
CA PRO A 416 4.27 7.19 -5.21
C PRO A 416 5.41 6.17 -5.04
N LEU A 417 5.71 5.48 -6.14
CA LEU A 417 6.90 4.66 -6.32
C LEU A 417 7.68 5.18 -7.54
N TRP A 418 8.80 5.84 -7.28
CA TRP A 418 9.67 6.36 -8.34
C TRP A 418 10.67 5.31 -8.84
N LEU A 419 10.77 5.18 -10.17
CA LEU A 419 11.67 4.29 -10.88
C LEU A 419 12.45 5.06 -11.94
N ASP A 420 13.73 4.73 -12.10
CA ASP A 420 14.57 5.23 -13.18
C ASP A 420 15.12 4.05 -14.01
N PRO A 421 14.64 3.85 -15.26
CA PRO A 421 15.12 2.77 -16.12
C PRO A 421 16.61 2.87 -16.46
N SER A 422 17.24 4.04 -16.31
CA SER A 422 18.67 4.22 -16.49
C SER A 422 19.50 3.85 -15.26
N ASP A 423 18.86 3.68 -14.09
CA ASP A 423 19.54 3.29 -12.86
C ASP A 423 19.99 1.83 -12.95
N LYS A 424 21.31 1.62 -12.89
CA LYS A 424 21.94 0.29 -12.92
C LYS A 424 22.30 -0.26 -11.54
N ARG A 425 22.03 0.51 -10.49
CA ARG A 425 22.52 0.28 -9.13
C ARG A 425 21.42 -0.02 -8.12
N HIS A 426 20.20 0.42 -8.35
CA HIS A 426 19.09 0.21 -7.41
C HIS A 426 17.98 -0.63 -8.05
N HIS A 427 17.20 -1.29 -7.20
CA HIS A 427 16.00 -2.02 -7.55
C HIS A 427 14.99 -1.82 -6.42
N HIS A 428 13.87 -1.17 -6.74
CA HIS A 428 12.79 -0.94 -5.80
C HIS A 428 11.75 -2.06 -5.92
N ILE A 429 11.27 -2.56 -4.78
CA ILE A 429 10.19 -3.55 -4.71
C ILE A 429 9.18 -3.06 -3.69
N PHE A 430 7.93 -2.87 -4.08
CA PHE A 430 6.86 -2.40 -3.21
C PHE A 430 5.85 -3.52 -2.94
N PHE A 431 5.66 -3.87 -1.68
CA PHE A 431 4.65 -4.81 -1.21
C PHE A 431 3.45 -4.07 -0.64
N ASP A 432 2.26 -4.37 -1.16
CA ASP A 432 1.00 -3.82 -0.65
C ASP A 432 -0.14 -4.81 -0.96
N ASP A 433 -1.02 -5.09 0.00
CA ASP A 433 -2.14 -6.02 -0.20
C ASP A 433 -3.22 -5.43 -1.12
N ASN A 434 -3.29 -4.10 -1.24
CA ASN A 434 -4.24 -3.36 -2.08
C ASN A 434 -3.67 -2.97 -3.45
N PHE A 435 -2.48 -3.44 -3.81
CA PHE A 435 -2.01 -3.31 -5.18
C PHE A 435 -2.83 -4.18 -6.13
N ARG A 436 -3.33 -3.59 -7.21
CA ARG A 436 -3.98 -4.27 -8.33
C ARG A 436 -3.31 -3.84 -9.63
N ALA A 437 -2.88 -4.80 -10.44
CA ALA A 437 -2.20 -4.54 -11.71
C ALA A 437 -3.17 -4.14 -12.83
N ASP A 438 -4.43 -4.59 -12.70
CA ASP A 438 -5.49 -4.56 -13.70
C ASP A 438 -6.72 -3.76 -13.25
N ASP A 439 -6.60 -3.00 -12.15
CA ASP A 439 -7.68 -2.19 -11.57
C ASP A 439 -7.21 -0.74 -11.37
N GLU A 440 -8.11 0.21 -11.59
CA GLU A 440 -7.88 1.63 -11.33
C GLU A 440 -7.96 1.96 -9.83
N ASP A 441 -8.72 1.20 -9.05
CA ASP A 441 -8.72 1.21 -7.57
C ASP A 441 -7.50 0.42 -7.07
N SER A 442 -6.33 1.03 -7.21
CA SER A 442 -5.03 0.45 -6.88
C SER A 442 -4.18 1.46 -6.11
N ILE A 443 -3.46 0.98 -5.10
CA ILE A 443 -2.87 1.86 -4.09
C ILE A 443 -1.51 2.47 -4.46
N VAL A 444 -0.87 2.00 -5.54
CA VAL A 444 0.51 2.42 -5.92
C VAL A 444 0.49 3.22 -7.21
N ASP A 445 0.95 4.47 -7.13
CA ASP A 445 1.29 5.29 -8.30
C ASP A 445 2.72 4.97 -8.72
N VAL A 446 2.90 4.08 -9.70
CA VAL A 446 4.22 3.78 -10.26
C VAL A 446 4.61 4.89 -11.22
N ARG A 447 5.72 5.57 -10.91
CA ARG A 447 6.20 6.74 -11.64
C ARG A 447 7.57 6.48 -12.24
N VAL A 448 7.75 6.79 -13.52
CA VAL A 448 8.99 6.56 -14.26
C VAL A 448 9.59 7.88 -14.73
N PHE A 449 10.88 8.07 -14.45
CA PHE A 449 11.64 9.19 -15.00
C PHE A 449 11.96 8.98 -16.48
N ASN A 450 11.80 10.04 -17.26
CA ASN A 450 12.19 10.05 -18.66
C ASN A 450 13.67 10.40 -18.81
N LYS A 451 14.30 9.92 -19.90
CA LYS A 451 15.70 10.26 -20.23
C LYS A 451 15.88 11.73 -20.60
N GLU A 452 14.85 12.34 -21.19
CA GLU A 452 14.90 13.72 -21.71
C GLU A 452 14.63 14.76 -20.62
N ASN A 453 13.67 14.49 -19.73
CA ASN A 453 13.42 15.28 -18.52
C ASN A 453 13.67 14.41 -17.30
N GLY A 454 14.90 14.46 -16.80
CA GLY A 454 15.30 13.68 -15.63
C GLY A 454 14.79 14.24 -14.30
N HIS A 455 14.03 15.33 -14.26
CA HIS A 455 13.63 15.97 -12.99
C HIS A 455 12.24 15.55 -12.50
N GLU A 456 11.35 15.21 -13.42
CA GLU A 456 9.96 14.82 -13.14
C GLU A 456 9.70 13.41 -13.65
N ALA A 457 8.88 12.65 -12.91
CA ALA A 457 8.47 11.32 -13.29
C ALA A 457 7.02 11.34 -13.80
N ARG A 458 6.70 10.52 -14.80
CA ARG A 458 5.31 10.33 -15.25
C ARG A 458 4.70 9.12 -14.55
N SER A 459 3.42 9.20 -14.21
CA SER A 459 2.65 7.99 -13.84
C SER A 459 2.59 7.02 -15.02
N LEU A 460 2.67 5.73 -14.73
CA LEU A 460 2.45 4.65 -15.67
C LEU A 460 0.97 4.30 -15.78
N GLY A 461 0.50 3.96 -16.97
CA GLY A 461 -0.85 3.39 -17.14
C GLY A 461 -0.92 1.92 -16.72
N LEU A 462 -2.14 1.38 -16.50
CA LEU A 462 -2.36 0.02 -16.00
C LEU A 462 -1.59 -1.07 -16.77
N ALA A 463 -1.64 -1.05 -18.11
CA ALA A 463 -0.94 -2.03 -18.95
C ALA A 463 0.58 -1.98 -18.78
N GLU A 464 1.14 -0.83 -18.41
CA GLU A 464 2.57 -0.67 -18.12
C GLU A 464 2.89 -1.17 -16.71
N VAL A 465 2.07 -0.82 -15.72
CA VAL A 465 2.18 -1.28 -14.33
C VAL A 465 2.08 -2.81 -14.24
N ALA A 466 1.18 -3.43 -14.99
CA ALA A 466 1.03 -4.89 -15.02
C ALA A 466 2.31 -5.62 -15.47
N ARG A 467 3.15 -5.01 -16.32
CA ARG A 467 4.46 -5.59 -16.68
C ARG A 467 5.45 -5.59 -15.51
N LEU A 468 5.26 -4.68 -14.56
CA LEU A 468 6.10 -4.50 -13.38
C LEU A 468 5.60 -5.28 -12.15
N GLU A 469 4.42 -5.90 -12.21
CA GLU A 469 3.93 -6.82 -11.18
C GLU A 469 4.96 -7.94 -10.97
N ASN A 470 5.25 -8.30 -9.72
CA ASN A 470 6.31 -9.23 -9.31
C ASN A 470 7.71 -8.87 -9.86
N ALA A 471 7.95 -7.63 -10.28
CA ALA A 471 9.28 -7.10 -10.56
C ALA A 471 9.59 -5.90 -9.68
N CYS A 472 8.69 -4.91 -9.65
CA CYS A 472 8.83 -3.68 -8.84
C CYS A 472 7.68 -3.48 -7.85
N VAL A 473 6.53 -4.12 -8.08
CA VAL A 473 5.32 -4.02 -7.25
C VAL A 473 4.75 -5.42 -7.05
N VAL A 474 4.30 -5.72 -5.84
CA VAL A 474 3.82 -7.04 -5.41
C VAL A 474 2.49 -6.85 -4.68
N GLN A 475 1.45 -7.54 -5.16
CA GLN A 475 0.22 -7.70 -4.38
C GLN A 475 0.52 -8.67 -3.23
N ALA A 476 0.61 -8.17 -2.00
CA ALA A 476 0.95 -9.00 -0.86
C ALA A 476 -0.19 -9.99 -0.54
N ASP A 477 0.17 -11.26 -0.33
CA ASP A 477 -0.76 -12.31 0.08
C ASP A 477 -0.66 -12.52 1.59
N LEU A 478 -1.64 -12.01 2.34
CA LEU A 478 -1.65 -12.16 3.80
C LEU A 478 -1.73 -13.62 4.23
N LEU A 479 -2.56 -14.44 3.55
CA LEU A 479 -2.74 -15.83 3.95
C LEU A 479 -1.46 -16.63 3.67
N GLU A 480 -0.84 -16.42 2.51
CA GLU A 480 0.43 -17.07 2.17
C GLU A 480 1.56 -16.61 3.09
N SER A 481 1.67 -15.31 3.39
CA SER A 481 2.70 -14.77 4.29
C SER A 481 2.56 -15.23 5.74
N ILE A 482 1.33 -15.56 6.18
CA ILE A 482 1.08 -16.24 7.47
C ILE A 482 1.45 -17.72 7.39
N ALA A 483 1.19 -18.37 6.24
CA ALA A 483 1.40 -19.81 6.07
C ALA A 483 2.86 -20.20 5.83
N ASP A 484 3.64 -19.31 5.23
CA ASP A 484 5.02 -19.53 4.81
C ASP A 484 5.95 -18.42 5.31
N GLU A 485 6.78 -18.76 6.29
CA GLU A 485 7.77 -17.84 6.86
C GLU A 485 8.80 -17.36 5.82
N ASP A 486 9.01 -18.10 4.72
CA ASP A 486 9.92 -17.72 3.64
C ASP A 486 9.24 -16.85 2.55
N TYR A 487 7.95 -16.52 2.68
CA TYR A 487 7.16 -15.79 1.67
C TYR A 487 7.89 -14.57 1.10
N PHE A 488 8.26 -13.61 1.96
CA PHE A 488 8.92 -12.38 1.50
C PHE A 488 10.29 -12.64 0.86
N VAL A 489 11.02 -13.65 1.34
CA VAL A 489 12.31 -14.03 0.76
C VAL A 489 12.11 -14.58 -0.65
N LYS A 490 11.08 -15.40 -0.87
CA LYS A 490 10.73 -15.95 -2.18
C LYS A 490 10.28 -14.85 -3.14
N MET A 491 9.39 -13.97 -2.69
CA MET A 491 8.90 -12.85 -3.51
C MET A 491 10.02 -11.90 -3.91
N VAL A 492 10.93 -11.53 -3.01
CA VAL A 492 12.09 -10.69 -3.37
C VAL A 492 12.96 -11.35 -4.43
N ARG A 493 13.19 -12.68 -4.35
CA ARG A 493 13.96 -13.41 -5.37
C ARG A 493 13.24 -13.45 -6.71
N GLU A 494 11.93 -13.67 -6.72
CA GLU A 494 11.12 -13.62 -7.94
C GLU A 494 11.21 -12.23 -8.59
N CYS A 495 11.09 -11.18 -7.78
CA CYS A 495 11.27 -9.80 -8.24
C CYS A 495 12.64 -9.54 -8.85
N GLU A 496 13.73 -9.99 -8.20
CA GLU A 496 15.08 -9.85 -8.76
C GLU A 496 15.21 -10.58 -10.12
N GLN A 497 14.64 -11.79 -10.24
CA GLN A 497 14.67 -12.58 -11.48
C GLN A 497 13.87 -11.91 -12.60
N LYS A 498 12.63 -11.51 -12.32
CA LYS A 498 11.76 -10.85 -13.31
C LYS A 498 12.33 -9.49 -13.72
N TYR A 499 12.83 -8.70 -12.77
CA TYR A 499 13.48 -7.42 -13.06
C TYR A 499 14.74 -7.60 -13.92
N ALA A 500 15.58 -8.59 -13.63
CA ALA A 500 16.74 -8.90 -14.46
C ALA A 500 16.35 -9.29 -15.89
N HIS A 501 15.27 -10.06 -16.05
CA HIS A 501 14.73 -10.39 -17.36
C HIS A 501 14.25 -9.15 -18.12
N LEU A 502 13.47 -8.26 -17.49
CA LEU A 502 12.99 -7.01 -18.10
C LEU A 502 14.13 -6.09 -18.54
N VAL A 503 15.19 -5.98 -17.71
CA VAL A 503 16.40 -5.22 -18.06
C VAL A 503 17.11 -5.84 -19.26
N TRP A 504 17.26 -7.17 -19.27
CA TRP A 504 17.94 -7.88 -20.36
C TRP A 504 17.16 -7.83 -21.68
N SER A 505 15.85 -7.91 -21.63
CA SER A 505 14.96 -7.84 -22.80
C SER A 505 14.73 -6.41 -23.31
N GLY A 506 15.23 -5.38 -22.60
CA GLY A 506 15.02 -3.97 -22.96
C GLY A 506 13.56 -3.52 -22.81
N GLN A 507 12.80 -4.19 -21.94
CA GLN A 507 11.37 -3.93 -21.68
C GLN A 507 11.14 -2.99 -20.49
N LEU A 508 12.22 -2.50 -19.85
CA LEU A 508 12.19 -1.60 -18.71
C LEU A 508 12.22 -0.12 -19.11
#